data_AF-A0A662UJ93-F1
#
_entry.id   AF-A0A662UJ93-F1
#
_cell.length_a   1.000
_cell.length_b   1.000
_cell.length_c   1.000
_cell.angle_alpha   90.00
_cell.angle_beta   90.00
_cell.angle_gamma   90.00
#
_symmetry.space_group_name_H-M   'P 1'
#
loop_
_entity.id
_entity.type
_entity.pdbx_description
1 polymer ?
#
loop_
_entity_poly.entity_id
_entity_poly.type
_entity_poly.pdbx_seq_one_letter_code
_entity_poly.pdbx_strand_id
1 'polypeptide(L)'
;MPTVHLSLPEAIYKELKEIAEGMGIQVTDLIKVLIRDGLRKIREGDNLVVTAANGRSASEELEDRLAYIEGKIHVLSEILDSTLRRLERLESLVSSVLSVELPTKEE
;
A
#
# COMPACT_ATOMS: atom_id res chain seq x y z
N MET A 1 -21.98 18.26 -20.94
CA MET A 1 -20.56 18.21 -20.56
C MET A 1 -19.77 19.00 -21.59
N PRO A 2 -18.82 19.86 -21.18
CA PRO A 2 -17.87 20.42 -22.15
C PRO A 2 -17.08 19.28 -22.81
N THR A 3 -16.87 19.38 -24.12
CA THR A 3 -16.06 18.42 -24.86
C THR A 3 -14.65 18.98 -25.00
N VAL A 4 -13.65 18.16 -24.73
CA VAL A 4 -12.23 18.49 -24.93
C VAL A 4 -11.71 17.63 -26.08
N HIS A 5 -11.08 18.27 -27.05
CA HIS A 5 -10.38 17.58 -28.14
C HIS A 5 -8.89 17.49 -27.80
N LEU A 6 -8.35 16.27 -27.77
CA LEU A 6 -6.96 15.99 -27.47
C LEU A 6 -6.26 15.44 -28.71
N SER A 7 -5.16 16.07 -29.11
CA SER A 7 -4.27 15.56 -30.15
C SER A 7 -3.10 14.83 -29.51
N LEU A 8 -3.01 13.52 -29.74
CA LEU A 8 -1.99 12.65 -29.16
C LEU A 8 -1.19 11.97 -30.29
N PRO A 9 0.13 11.77 -30.12
CA PRO A 9 0.89 10.86 -30.97
C PRO A 9 0.26 9.46 -30.99
N GLU A 10 0.29 8.81 -32.14
CA GLU A 10 -0.35 7.49 -32.34
C GLU A 10 0.16 6.44 -31.36
N ALA A 11 1.46 6.43 -31.07
CA ALA A 11 2.06 5.52 -30.10
C ALA A 11 1.46 5.68 -28.69
N ILE A 12 1.23 6.91 -28.25
CA ILE A 12 0.65 7.21 -26.93
C ILE A 12 -0.82 6.79 -26.88
N TYR A 13 -1.57 7.04 -27.95
CA TYR A 13 -2.95 6.59 -28.03
C TYR A 13 -3.06 5.06 -27.98
N LYS A 14 -2.15 4.36 -28.67
CA LYS A 14 -2.10 2.90 -28.67
C LYS A 14 -1.84 2.35 -27.26
N GLU A 15 -0.89 2.92 -26.54
CA GLU A 15 -0.59 2.54 -25.16
C GLU A 15 -1.79 2.78 -24.23
N LEU A 16 -2.43 3.95 -24.31
CA LEU A 16 -3.66 4.23 -23.55
C LEU A 16 -4.77 3.22 -23.86
N LYS A 17 -4.88 2.79 -25.11
CA LYS A 17 -5.86 1.79 -25.55
C LYS A 17 -5.57 0.42 -24.96
N GLU A 18 -4.33 -0.05 -25.03
CA GLU A 18 -3.92 -1.35 -24.48
C GLU A 18 -4.15 -1.41 -22.96
N ILE A 19 -3.81 -0.33 -22.23
CA ILE A 19 -4.05 -0.25 -20.78
C ILE A 19 -5.55 -0.27 -20.47
N ALA A 20 -6.35 0.52 -21.20
CA ALA A 20 -7.79 0.57 -20.98
C ALA A 20 -8.46 -0.79 -21.26
N GLU A 21 -8.05 -1.49 -22.32
CA GLU A 21 -8.52 -2.84 -22.65
C GLU A 21 -8.13 -3.85 -21.57
N GLY A 22 -6.89 -3.81 -21.07
CA GLY A 22 -6.43 -4.66 -19.97
C GLY A 22 -7.21 -4.45 -18.67
N MET A 23 -7.73 -3.24 -18.46
CA MET A 23 -8.59 -2.90 -17.32
C MET A 23 -10.08 -3.13 -17.59
N GLY A 24 -10.48 -3.48 -18.81
CA GLY A 24 -11.88 -3.64 -19.22
C GLY A 24 -12.68 -2.33 -19.21
N ILE A 25 -12.04 -1.18 -19.39
CA ILE A 25 -12.67 0.15 -19.37
C ILE A 25 -12.49 0.89 -20.70
N GLN A 26 -13.26 1.96 -20.92
CA GLN A 26 -13.08 2.82 -22.08
C GLN A 26 -11.85 3.73 -21.92
N VAL A 27 -11.13 3.98 -23.02
CA VAL A 27 -9.98 4.91 -23.06
C VAL A 27 -10.33 6.28 -22.49
N THR A 28 -11.54 6.77 -22.78
CA THR A 28 -12.06 8.03 -22.25
C THR A 28 -12.13 8.04 -20.72
N ASP A 29 -12.52 6.93 -20.09
CA ASP A 29 -12.63 6.84 -18.64
C ASP A 29 -11.26 6.73 -17.98
N LEU A 30 -10.32 6.02 -18.61
CA LEU A 30 -8.92 6.03 -18.21
C LEU A 30 -8.34 7.45 -18.22
N ILE A 31 -8.54 8.21 -19.31
CA ILE A 31 -8.08 9.60 -19.43
C ILE A 31 -8.66 10.47 -18.31
N LYS A 32 -9.95 10.33 -17.99
CA LYS A 32 -10.58 11.08 -16.88
C LYS A 32 -9.93 10.76 -15.54
N VAL A 33 -9.65 9.49 -15.26
CA VAL A 33 -8.98 9.07 -14.01
C VAL A 33 -7.59 9.67 -13.93
N LEU A 34 -6.80 9.59 -15.00
CA LEU A 34 -5.44 10.14 -15.05
C LEU A 34 -5.42 11.66 -14.87
N ILE A 35 -6.33 12.39 -15.52
CA ILE A 35 -6.47 13.84 -15.33
C ILE A 35 -6.84 14.18 -13.89
N ARG A 36 -7.83 13.47 -13.31
CA ARG A 36 -8.25 13.69 -11.92
C ARG A 36 -7.10 13.46 -10.95
N ASP A 37 -6.35 12.39 -11.16
CA ASP A 37 -5.24 12.01 -10.30
C ASP A 37 -4.04 12.95 -10.46
N GLY A 38 -3.75 13.39 -11.69
CA GLY A 38 -2.75 14.45 -11.94
C GLY A 38 -3.13 15.77 -11.27
N LEU A 39 -4.38 16.20 -11.39
CA LEU A 39 -4.88 17.40 -10.72
C LEU A 39 -4.87 17.28 -9.19
N ARG A 40 -5.10 16.08 -8.64
CA ARG A 40 -4.99 15.82 -7.20
C ARG A 40 -3.54 15.97 -6.73
N LYS A 41 -2.58 15.34 -7.42
CA LYS A 41 -1.15 15.45 -7.12
C LYS A 41 -0.64 16.90 -7.16
N ILE A 42 -1.07 17.67 -8.16
CA ILE A 42 -0.74 19.10 -8.26
C ILE A 42 -1.27 19.89 -7.04
N ARG A 43 -2.50 19.59 -6.57
CA ARG A 43 -3.09 20.27 -5.41
C ARG A 43 -2.46 19.85 -4.07
N GLU A 44 -2.06 18.60 -3.96
CA GLU A 44 -1.43 18.02 -2.76
C GLU A 44 0.05 18.40 -2.64
N GLY A 45 0.60 19.16 -3.59
CA GLY A 45 1.99 19.62 -3.54
C GLY A 45 3.01 18.57 -3.98
N ASP A 46 2.56 17.45 -4.54
CA ASP A 46 3.39 16.44 -5.20
C ASP A 46 3.88 17.00 -6.55
N ASN A 47 4.82 17.94 -6.45
CA ASN A 47 5.49 18.62 -7.55
C ASN A 47 6.48 17.69 -8.27
N LEU A 48 6.01 16.53 -8.73
CA LEU A 48 6.81 15.61 -9.55
C LEU A 48 7.17 16.21 -10.94
N VAL A 49 6.61 17.38 -11.30
CA VAL A 49 6.88 18.10 -12.55
C VAL A 49 7.79 19.33 -12.35
N VAL A 50 8.14 19.70 -11.11
CA VAL A 50 9.06 20.85 -10.83
C VAL A 50 10.43 20.40 -10.29
N THR A 51 10.62 19.12 -10.01
CA THR A 51 11.89 18.57 -9.49
C THR A 51 12.98 18.35 -10.55
N ALA A 52 13.03 19.19 -11.58
CA ALA A 52 14.28 19.38 -12.36
C ALA A 52 15.27 20.35 -11.66
N ALA A 53 14.86 21.00 -10.55
CA ALA A 53 15.64 22.11 -9.98
C ALA A 53 16.30 21.85 -8.61
N ASN A 54 15.96 20.79 -7.86
CA ASN A 54 16.60 20.48 -6.58
C ASN A 54 17.11 19.04 -6.61
N GLY A 55 18.42 18.87 -6.70
CA GLY A 55 19.14 17.63 -7.02
C GLY A 55 19.11 16.51 -5.97
N ARG A 56 17.93 16.15 -5.48
CA ARG A 56 17.66 14.78 -4.99
C ARG A 56 16.82 14.09 -6.02
N SER A 57 17.37 13.04 -6.63
CA SER A 57 16.63 12.28 -7.62
C SER A 57 15.37 11.71 -6.96
N ALA A 58 14.24 11.67 -7.66
CA ALA A 58 13.02 11.02 -7.17
C ALA A 58 13.29 9.56 -6.73
N SER A 59 14.38 8.96 -7.22
CA SER A 59 14.90 7.66 -6.79
C SER A 59 15.36 7.65 -5.33
N GLU A 60 16.12 8.64 -4.88
CA GLU A 60 16.61 8.72 -3.50
C GLU A 60 15.46 8.87 -2.50
N GLU A 61 14.45 9.69 -2.81
CA GLU A 61 13.27 9.83 -1.95
C GLU A 61 12.44 8.53 -1.90
N LEU A 62 12.37 7.80 -3.01
CA LEU A 62 11.72 6.49 -3.06
C LEU A 62 12.49 5.44 -2.25
N GLU A 63 13.82 5.44 -2.32
CA GLU A 63 14.71 4.55 -1.56
C GLU A 63 14.59 4.81 -0.04
N ASP A 64 14.62 6.08 0.38
CA ASP A 64 14.44 6.47 1.79
C ASP A 64 13.05 6.03 2.32
N ARG A 65 12.00 6.24 1.52
CA ARG A 65 10.64 5.79 1.87
C ARG A 65 10.56 4.27 1.95
N LEU A 66 11.23 3.55 1.05
CA LEU A 66 11.25 2.10 1.04
C LEU A 66 11.97 1.54 2.28
N ALA A 67 13.16 2.05 2.59
CA ALA A 67 13.90 1.67 3.80
C ALA A 67 13.11 1.94 5.09
N TYR A 68 12.39 3.07 5.16
CA TYR A 68 11.52 3.39 6.29
C TYR A 68 10.34 2.40 6.43
N ILE A 69 9.73 1.99 5.32
CA ILE A 69 8.66 1.00 5.31
C ILE A 69 9.19 -0.37 5.75
N GLU A 70 10.35 -0.79 5.24
CA GLU A 70 10.99 -2.05 5.63
C GLU A 70 11.28 -2.09 7.13
N GLY A 71 11.79 -1.00 7.70
CA GLY A 71 12.00 -0.87 9.15
C GLY A 71 10.69 -1.01 9.95
N LYS A 72 9.60 -0.39 9.49
CA LYS A 72 8.28 -0.53 10.14
C LYS A 72 7.74 -1.95 10.06
N ILE A 73 7.93 -2.64 8.94
CA ILE A 73 7.54 -4.05 8.79
C ILE A 73 8.33 -4.91 9.78
N HIS A 74 9.64 -4.69 9.90
CA HIS A 74 10.47 -5.43 10.85
C HIS A 74 9.97 -5.27 12.30
N VAL A 75 9.72 -4.04 12.74
CA VAL A 75 9.19 -3.76 14.09
C VAL A 75 7.83 -4.42 14.31
N LEU A 76 6.94 -4.39 13.32
CA LEU A 76 5.65 -5.06 13.40
C LEU A 76 5.79 -6.58 13.55
N SER A 77 6.72 -7.20 12.82
CA SER A 77 7.01 -8.63 12.95
C SER A 77 7.51 -8.99 14.35
N GLU A 78 8.43 -8.20 14.93
CA GLU A 78 8.91 -8.45 16.30
C GLU A 78 7.80 -8.33 17.35
N ILE A 79 6.92 -7.33 17.20
CA ILE A 79 5.75 -7.16 18.09
C ILE A 79 4.82 -8.37 17.97
N LEU A 80 4.56 -8.84 16.75
CA LEU A 80 3.72 -10.00 16.50
C LEU A 80 4.30 -11.26 17.15
N ASP A 81 5.59 -11.53 16.95
CA ASP A 81 6.29 -12.68 17.55
C ASP A 81 6.26 -12.63 19.08
N SER A 82 6.51 -11.46 19.65
CA SER A 82 6.42 -11.25 21.10
C SER A 82 5.01 -11.51 21.63
N THR A 83 4.00 -11.06 20.89
CA THR A 83 2.58 -11.23 21.24
C THR A 83 2.19 -12.71 21.19
N LEU A 84 2.58 -13.43 20.13
CA LEU A 84 2.34 -14.87 19.99
C LEU A 84 2.99 -15.65 21.14
N ARG A 85 4.26 -15.39 21.47
CA ARG A 85 4.94 -16.03 22.61
C ARG A 85 4.29 -15.74 23.96
N ARG A 86 3.64 -14.58 24.12
CA ARG A 86 2.88 -14.25 25.33
C ARG A 86 1.54 -14.99 25.35
N LEU A 87 0.90 -15.11 24.20
CA LEU A 87 -0.33 -15.88 24.03
C LEU A 87 -0.12 -17.35 24.37
N GLU A 88 0.90 -17.99 23.80
CA GLU A 88 1.25 -19.39 24.09
C GLU A 88 1.52 -19.64 25.58
N ARG A 89 2.21 -18.71 26.25
CA ARG A 89 2.44 -18.78 27.70
C ARG A 89 1.15 -18.67 28.50
N LEU A 90 0.26 -17.76 28.09
CA LEU A 90 -1.06 -17.62 28.70
C LEU A 90 -1.90 -18.89 28.50
N GLU A 91 -1.91 -19.45 27.30
CA GLU A 91 -2.61 -20.70 26.98
C GLU A 91 -2.07 -21.86 27.83
N SER A 92 -0.76 -21.97 27.98
CA SER A 92 -0.13 -22.99 28.85
C SER A 92 -0.50 -22.81 30.33
N LEU A 93 -0.53 -21.57 30.84
CA LEU A 93 -0.95 -21.28 32.21
C LEU A 93 -2.43 -21.60 32.42
N VAL A 94 -3.31 -21.21 31.50
CA VAL A 94 -4.73 -21.53 31.56
C VAL A 94 -4.94 -23.05 31.53
N SER A 95 -4.24 -23.77 30.65
CA SER A 95 -4.31 -25.23 30.56
C SER A 95 -3.87 -25.91 31.87
N SER A 96 -2.84 -25.40 32.53
CA SER A 96 -2.37 -25.97 33.80
C SER A 96 -3.34 -25.69 34.95
N VAL A 97 -3.94 -24.50 35.03
CA VAL A 97 -4.98 -24.18 36.03
C VAL A 97 -6.23 -25.05 35.84
N LEU A 98 -6.73 -25.18 34.61
CA LEU A 98 -7.87 -26.06 34.32
C LEU A 98 -7.59 -27.53 34.64
N SER A 99 -6.34 -27.97 34.55
CA SER A 99 -5.95 -29.34 34.91
C SER A 99 -5.90 -29.60 36.42
N VAL A 100 -5.76 -28.55 37.24
CA VAL A 100 -5.71 -28.63 38.71
C VAL A 100 -7.11 -28.62 39.33
N GLU A 101 -8.12 -28.11 38.63
CA GLU A 101 -9.51 -28.00 39.13
C GLU A 101 -10.36 -29.28 38.97
N LEU A 102 -9.79 -30.42 38.57
CA LEU A 102 -10.48 -31.70 38.70
C LEU A 102 -10.29 -32.23 40.13
N PRO A 103 -11.24 -32.05 41.06
CA PRO A 103 -11.18 -32.80 42.30
C PRO A 103 -11.21 -34.27 41.91
N THR A 104 -10.19 -34.99 42.35
CA THR A 104 -10.28 -36.43 42.53
C THR A 104 -11.56 -36.67 43.31
N LYS A 105 -12.59 -37.18 42.63
CA LYS A 105 -13.72 -37.82 43.29
C LYS A 105 -13.12 -38.98 44.08
N GLU A 106 -12.86 -38.73 45.36
CA GLU A 106 -12.71 -39.80 46.33
C GLU A 106 -14.08 -40.46 46.50
N GLU A 107 -14.01 -41.80 46.47
CA GLU A 107 -15.02 -42.83 46.77
C GLU A 107 -16.09 -43.16 45.71
#